data_AF-A0A0S8B8X5-F1
#
_entry.id   AF-A0A0S8B8X5-F1
#
_cell.length_a   1.000
_cell.length_b   1.000
_cell.length_c   1.000
_cell.angle_alpha   90.00
_cell.angle_beta   90.00
_cell.angle_gamma   90.00
#
_symmetry.space_group_name_H-M   'P 1'
#
loop_
_entity.id
_entity.type
_entity.pdbx_description
1 polymer ?
#
loop_
_entity_poly.entity_id
_entity_poly.type
_entity_poly.pdbx_seq_one_letter_code
_entity_poly.pdbx_strand_id
1 'polypeptide(L)'
;CWMTADQMMYKYNQPAQLALRINLKFHTSAQSFGQIMNMVQPRHAVAYHFFNDDDTRYDIYGAVRENYDGPLSMATDMMTWNITRDGVTERMAVSPDRDWDVDGPGEKLAPDPTRASEYTKFILDGALDVEKANARWVKEFMDREGLTADDLARGG
;
A
#
# COMPACT_ATOMS: atom_id res chain seq x y z
N CYS A 1 4.53 -16.23 -4.47
CA CYS A 1 3.73 -17.41 -4.85
C CYS A 1 2.69 -16.94 -5.87
N TRP A 2 2.23 -17.79 -6.78
CA TRP A 2 1.24 -17.41 -7.80
C TRP A 2 0.00 -18.28 -7.73
N MET A 3 -1.09 -17.82 -8.36
CA MET A 3 -2.33 -18.61 -8.53
C MET A 3 -2.05 -19.87 -9.37
N THR A 4 -2.77 -20.95 -9.09
CA THR A 4 -2.57 -22.23 -9.78
C THR A 4 -2.92 -22.14 -11.26
N ALA A 5 -2.44 -23.09 -12.07
CA ALA A 5 -2.78 -23.13 -13.50
C ALA A 5 -4.30 -23.27 -13.70
N ASP A 6 -4.97 -24.08 -12.88
CA ASP A 6 -6.42 -24.25 -12.91
C ASP A 6 -7.15 -22.94 -12.56
N GLN A 7 -6.65 -22.19 -11.58
CA GLN A 7 -7.20 -20.87 -11.25
C GLN A 7 -7.01 -19.86 -12.40
N MET A 8 -5.87 -19.89 -13.11
CA MET A 8 -5.68 -19.07 -14.31
C MET A 8 -6.67 -19.43 -15.42
N MET A 9 -6.93 -20.72 -15.63
CA MET A 9 -7.93 -21.17 -16.60
C MET A 9 -9.34 -20.72 -16.21
N TYR A 10 -9.73 -20.94 -14.95
CA TYR A 10 -11.08 -20.65 -14.48
C TYR A 10 -11.36 -19.15 -14.35
N LYS A 11 -10.47 -18.39 -13.68
CA LYS A 11 -10.69 -16.97 -13.35
C LYS A 11 -10.40 -16.02 -14.51
N TYR A 12 -9.43 -16.36 -15.36
CA TYR A 12 -8.96 -15.48 -16.44
C TYR A 12 -9.26 -16.03 -17.83
N ASN A 13 -10.00 -17.14 -17.93
CA ASN A 13 -10.32 -17.81 -19.20
C ASN A 13 -9.08 -18.05 -20.08
N GLN A 14 -7.95 -18.37 -19.45
CA GLN A 14 -6.68 -18.59 -20.14
C GLN A 14 -6.65 -19.97 -20.79
N PRO A 15 -6.11 -20.11 -22.02
CA PRO A 15 -5.85 -21.42 -22.59
C PRO A 15 -4.89 -22.24 -21.71
N ALA A 16 -5.12 -23.55 -21.59
CA ALA A 16 -4.34 -24.44 -20.72
C ALA A 16 -2.82 -24.33 -20.93
N GLN A 17 -2.37 -24.19 -22.18
CA GLN A 17 -0.96 -24.00 -22.51
C GLN A 17 -0.37 -22.74 -21.85
N LEU A 18 -1.10 -21.62 -21.88
CA LEU A 18 -0.64 -20.37 -21.31
C LEU A 18 -0.70 -20.40 -19.77
N ALA A 19 -1.78 -20.93 -19.20
CA ALA A 19 -1.92 -21.14 -17.76
C ALA A 19 -0.76 -21.98 -17.17
N LEU A 20 -0.35 -23.03 -17.88
CA LEU A 20 0.80 -23.86 -17.50
C LEU A 20 2.12 -23.07 -17.56
N ARG A 21 2.35 -22.30 -18.64
CA ARG A 21 3.57 -21.49 -18.78
C ARG A 21 3.69 -20.40 -17.72
N ILE A 22 2.58 -19.81 -17.30
CA ILE A 22 2.54 -18.85 -16.18
C ILE A 22 3.16 -19.44 -14.91
N ASN A 23 2.83 -20.69 -14.57
CA ASN A 23 3.35 -21.36 -13.39
C ASN A 23 4.76 -21.98 -13.53
N LEU A 24 5.26 -22.16 -14.76
CA LEU A 24 6.55 -22.82 -15.01
C LEU A 24 7.65 -21.91 -15.56
N LYS A 25 7.29 -20.80 -16.20
CA LYS A 25 8.22 -19.95 -16.98
C LYS A 25 8.17 -18.48 -16.60
N PHE A 26 7.05 -17.98 -16.09
CA PHE A 26 6.89 -16.55 -15.79
C PHE A 26 6.88 -16.25 -14.29
N HIS A 27 6.27 -17.13 -13.48
CA HIS A 27 6.18 -16.95 -12.03
C HIS A 27 6.63 -18.20 -11.27
N THR A 28 6.95 -18.02 -9.99
CA THR A 28 7.14 -19.12 -9.04
C THR A 28 5.78 -19.69 -8.65
N SER A 29 5.50 -20.93 -9.06
CA SER A 29 4.31 -21.68 -8.62
C SER A 29 4.32 -21.92 -7.10
N ALA A 30 3.16 -22.30 -6.56
CA ALA A 30 3.03 -22.68 -5.15
C ALA A 30 3.94 -23.87 -4.78
N GLN A 31 4.01 -24.91 -5.61
CA GLN A 31 4.91 -26.04 -5.39
C GLN A 31 6.38 -25.60 -5.35
N SER A 32 6.80 -24.77 -6.32
CA SER A 32 8.16 -24.23 -6.34
C SER A 32 8.45 -23.34 -5.14
N PHE A 33 7.47 -22.54 -4.68
CA PHE A 33 7.61 -21.77 -3.44
C PHE A 33 7.86 -22.71 -2.25
N GLY A 34 7.07 -23.78 -2.10
CA GLY A 34 7.30 -24.79 -1.07
C GLY A 34 8.70 -25.39 -1.14
N GLN A 35 9.13 -25.83 -2.33
CA GLN A 35 10.49 -26.36 -2.54
C GLN A 35 11.57 -25.35 -2.12
N ILE A 36 11.44 -24.08 -2.50
CA ILE A 36 12.37 -23.02 -2.11
C ILE A 36 12.40 -22.87 -0.58
N MET A 37 11.24 -22.80 0.08
CA MET A 37 11.18 -22.61 1.53
C MET A 37 11.73 -23.82 2.29
N ASN A 38 11.58 -25.02 1.74
CA ASN A 38 12.21 -26.22 2.28
C ASN A 38 13.73 -26.24 2.12
N MET A 39 14.29 -25.55 1.11
CA MET A 39 15.74 -25.36 1.04
C MET A 39 16.22 -24.26 2.02
N VAL A 40 15.42 -23.21 2.20
CA VAL A 40 15.77 -22.06 3.06
C VAL A 40 15.63 -22.37 4.55
N GLN A 41 14.66 -23.21 4.93
CA GLN A 41 14.32 -23.52 6.33
C GLN A 41 14.13 -22.26 7.19
N PRO A 42 13.25 -21.32 6.81
CA PRO A 42 13.03 -20.11 7.59
C PRO A 42 12.28 -20.41 8.90
N ARG A 43 12.44 -19.55 9.91
CA ARG A 43 11.60 -19.61 11.13
C ARG A 43 10.11 -19.43 10.82
N HIS A 44 9.79 -18.69 9.75
CA HIS A 44 8.43 -18.46 9.25
C HIS A 44 8.48 -18.07 7.77
N ALA A 45 7.74 -18.78 6.91
CA ALA A 45 7.62 -18.47 5.49
C ALA A 45 6.38 -17.60 5.22
N VAL A 46 6.43 -16.73 4.21
CA VAL A 46 5.32 -15.86 3.83
C VAL A 46 5.04 -16.00 2.33
N ALA A 47 3.92 -16.61 1.98
CA ALA A 47 3.43 -16.64 0.61
C ALA A 47 2.65 -15.34 0.34
N TYR A 48 3.03 -14.58 -0.68
CA TYR A 48 2.35 -13.37 -1.12
C TYR A 48 2.28 -13.29 -2.67
N HIS A 49 1.67 -12.22 -3.18
CA HIS A 49 1.53 -11.90 -4.61
C HIS A 49 0.53 -12.79 -5.38
N PHE A 50 -0.57 -13.15 -4.71
CA PHE A 50 -1.75 -13.79 -5.30
C PHE A 50 -3.00 -13.12 -4.71
N PHE A 51 -4.15 -13.21 -5.39
CA PHE A 51 -5.43 -12.79 -4.79
C PHE A 51 -5.84 -13.78 -3.71
N ASN A 52 -5.93 -13.33 -2.46
CA ASN A 52 -6.17 -14.16 -1.28
C ASN A 52 -7.67 -14.23 -0.93
N ASP A 53 -8.44 -14.76 -1.88
CA ASP A 53 -9.88 -14.85 -1.81
C ASP A 53 -10.33 -16.21 -1.25
N ASP A 54 -11.59 -16.30 -0.84
CA ASP A 54 -12.17 -17.53 -0.27
C ASP A 54 -12.08 -18.72 -1.22
N ASP A 55 -12.07 -18.49 -2.54
CA ASP A 55 -12.04 -19.53 -3.56
C ASP A 55 -10.70 -19.67 -4.29
N THR A 56 -9.64 -19.00 -3.82
CA THR A 56 -8.28 -19.13 -4.37
C THR A 56 -7.26 -19.65 -3.36
N ARG A 57 -7.38 -19.27 -2.08
CA ARG A 57 -6.29 -19.46 -1.10
C ARG A 57 -5.98 -20.93 -0.78
N TYR A 58 -6.97 -21.81 -0.83
CA TYR A 58 -6.82 -23.19 -0.33
C TYR A 58 -5.98 -24.09 -1.25
N ASP A 59 -6.18 -24.00 -2.58
CA ASP A 59 -5.37 -24.79 -3.53
C ASP A 59 -3.91 -24.33 -3.53
N ILE A 60 -3.69 -23.01 -3.42
CA ILE A 60 -2.35 -22.42 -3.32
C ILE A 60 -1.67 -22.91 -2.05
N TYR A 61 -2.36 -22.86 -0.90
CA TYR A 61 -1.84 -23.37 0.37
C TYR A 61 -1.49 -24.86 0.28
N GLY A 62 -2.41 -25.69 -0.25
CA GLY A 62 -2.19 -27.12 -0.44
C GLY A 62 -0.94 -27.40 -1.29
N ALA A 63 -0.78 -26.69 -2.40
CA ALA A 63 0.37 -26.83 -3.29
C ALA A 63 1.70 -26.40 -2.66
N VAL A 64 1.71 -25.39 -1.78
CA VAL A 64 2.91 -25.06 -0.98
C VAL A 64 3.25 -26.20 -0.03
N ARG A 65 2.24 -26.77 0.65
CA ARG A 65 2.40 -27.85 1.63
C ARG A 65 2.87 -29.17 1.03
N GLU A 66 2.76 -29.37 -0.29
CA GLU A 66 3.37 -30.53 -0.96
C GLU A 66 4.88 -30.62 -0.72
N ASN A 67 5.56 -29.48 -0.53
CA ASN A 67 7.02 -29.44 -0.45
C ASN A 67 7.55 -28.71 0.80
N TYR A 68 6.70 -28.16 1.68
CA TYR A 68 7.14 -27.40 2.86
C TYR A 68 6.18 -27.55 4.06
N ASP A 69 6.73 -28.02 5.17
CA ASP A 69 5.98 -28.28 6.41
C ASP A 69 6.14 -27.20 7.49
N GLY A 70 7.08 -26.26 7.32
CA GLY A 70 7.36 -25.25 8.33
C GLY A 70 6.24 -24.21 8.53
N PRO A 71 6.40 -23.28 9.49
CA PRO A 71 5.43 -22.21 9.71
C PRO A 71 5.25 -21.35 8.45
N LEU A 72 3.99 -21.00 8.15
CA LEU A 72 3.59 -20.38 6.89
C LEU A 72 2.45 -19.39 7.12
N SER A 73 2.60 -18.18 6.57
CA SER A 73 1.54 -17.21 6.36
C SER A 73 1.07 -17.21 4.90
N MET A 74 -0.24 -17.19 4.70
CA MET A 74 -0.85 -16.83 3.42
C MET A 74 -1.18 -15.33 3.48
N ALA A 75 -0.27 -14.48 3.01
CA ALA A 75 -0.33 -13.04 3.24
C ALA A 75 -1.59 -12.41 2.64
N THR A 76 -2.14 -11.45 3.38
CA THR A 76 -3.18 -10.51 2.92
C THR A 76 -2.85 -9.14 3.48
N ASP A 77 -3.52 -8.10 2.98
CA ASP A 77 -3.29 -6.72 3.40
C ASP A 77 -3.44 -6.58 4.93
N MET A 78 -2.57 -5.75 5.51
CA MET A 78 -2.50 -5.49 6.95
C MET A 78 -2.08 -6.70 7.81
N MET A 79 -1.58 -7.79 7.23
CA MET A 79 -0.89 -8.83 8.01
C MET A 79 0.44 -8.29 8.55
N THR A 80 0.75 -8.63 9.80
CA THR A 80 1.95 -8.19 10.52
C THR A 80 2.64 -9.37 11.19
N TRP A 81 3.96 -9.25 11.35
CA TRP A 81 4.77 -10.24 12.04
C TRP A 81 5.63 -9.58 13.12
N ASN A 82 5.56 -10.07 14.35
CA ASN A 82 6.50 -9.69 15.41
C ASN A 82 7.62 -10.71 15.47
N ILE A 83 8.85 -10.26 15.27
CA ILE A 83 10.05 -11.10 15.27
C ILE A 83 10.83 -10.86 16.56
N THR A 84 10.94 -11.89 17.40
CA THR A 84 11.71 -11.87 18.65
C THR A 84 12.75 -13.00 18.66
N ARG A 85 13.55 -13.08 19.73
CA ARG A 85 14.44 -14.24 19.93
C ARG A 85 13.64 -15.52 20.08
N ASP A 86 12.50 -15.47 20.77
CA ASP A 86 11.68 -16.65 21.09
C ASP A 86 10.82 -17.14 19.92
N GLY A 87 10.35 -16.23 19.05
CA GLY A 87 9.45 -16.64 17.96
C GLY A 87 9.21 -15.60 16.88
N VAL A 88 8.40 -16.01 15.90
CA VAL A 88 7.75 -15.13 14.91
C VAL A 88 6.25 -15.29 15.08
N THR A 89 5.53 -14.20 15.31
CA THR A 89 4.07 -14.23 15.55
C THR A 89 3.34 -13.45 14.47
N GLU A 90 2.49 -14.14 13.71
CA GLU A 90 1.55 -13.55 12.75
C GLU A 90 0.36 -12.91 13.48
N ARG A 91 -0.06 -11.71 13.05
CA ARG A 91 -1.25 -11.00 13.51
C ARG A 91 -1.85 -10.18 12.37
N MET A 92 -3.13 -9.82 12.47
CA MET A 92 -3.74 -8.80 11.61
C MET A 92 -3.68 -7.44 12.33
N ALA A 93 -3.16 -6.43 11.64
CA ALA A 93 -3.31 -5.04 12.07
C ALA A 93 -4.75 -4.58 11.78
N VAL A 94 -5.35 -3.92 12.76
CA VAL A 94 -6.61 -3.20 12.60
C VAL A 94 -6.26 -1.72 12.57
N SER A 95 -6.15 -1.15 11.37
CA SER A 95 -5.87 0.27 11.13
C SER A 95 -7.15 1.03 10.77
N PRO A 96 -7.21 2.35 10.99
CA PRO A 96 -8.37 3.13 10.59
C PRO A 96 -8.47 3.26 9.06
N ASP A 97 -9.65 3.01 8.50
CA ASP A 97 -9.95 3.25 7.06
C ASP A 97 -9.96 4.74 6.70
N ARG A 98 -10.10 5.61 7.72
CA ARG A 98 -10.10 7.07 7.60
C ARG A 98 -8.89 7.59 8.36
N ASP A 99 -7.72 7.34 7.80
CA ASP A 99 -6.45 7.78 8.36
C ASP A 99 -6.24 9.30 8.17
N TRP A 100 -5.37 9.83 9.01
CA TRP A 100 -4.87 11.20 8.96
C TRP A 100 -3.36 11.14 9.16
N ASP A 101 -2.67 12.20 8.77
CA ASP A 101 -1.26 12.34 9.12
C ASP A 101 -1.06 12.40 10.64
N VAL A 102 0.12 11.97 11.08
CA VAL A 102 0.53 12.06 12.48
C VAL A 102 1.86 12.80 12.55
N ASP A 103 1.93 13.78 13.43
CA ASP A 103 3.13 14.60 13.62
C ASP A 103 4.32 13.73 14.06
N GLY A 104 5.40 13.79 13.29
CA GLY A 104 6.70 13.23 13.67
C GLY A 104 7.53 14.22 14.51
N PRO A 105 8.69 13.79 15.06
CA PRO A 105 9.59 14.67 15.80
C PRO A 105 10.41 15.61 14.89
N GLY A 106 10.17 15.59 13.58
CA GLY A 106 10.90 16.41 12.61
C GLY A 106 10.63 17.89 12.80
N GLU A 107 11.66 18.70 12.68
CA GLU A 107 11.54 20.15 12.77
C GLU A 107 11.29 20.79 11.40
N LYS A 108 10.75 22.00 11.42
CA LYS A 108 10.51 22.79 10.20
C LYS A 108 11.85 23.13 9.53
N LEU A 109 12.01 22.72 8.28
CA LEU A 109 13.12 23.19 7.45
C LEU A 109 12.83 24.62 6.96
N ALA A 110 13.87 25.44 6.85
CA ALA A 110 13.75 26.74 6.21
C ALA A 110 13.38 26.54 4.72
N PRO A 111 12.33 27.21 4.20
CA PRO A 111 12.01 27.18 2.78
C PRO A 111 13.19 27.69 1.93
N ASP A 112 13.35 27.17 0.71
CA ASP A 112 14.33 27.68 -0.25
C ASP A 112 13.77 28.93 -0.97
N PRO A 113 14.29 30.14 -0.68
CA PRO A 113 13.79 31.38 -1.28
C PRO A 113 14.24 31.55 -2.74
N THR A 114 15.16 30.71 -3.22
CA THR A 114 15.74 30.83 -4.58
C THR A 114 14.98 30.04 -5.62
N ARG A 115 13.99 29.24 -5.21
CA ARG A 115 13.20 28.43 -6.11
C ARG A 115 12.30 29.30 -6.99
N ALA A 116 12.55 29.27 -8.30
CA ALA A 116 11.66 29.90 -9.27
C ALA A 116 10.27 29.26 -9.25
N SER A 117 9.23 30.07 -9.49
CA SER A 117 7.87 29.57 -9.64
C SER A 117 7.73 28.73 -10.90
N GLU A 118 6.99 27.62 -10.81
CA GLU A 118 6.65 26.76 -11.95
C GLU A 118 5.45 27.29 -12.75
N TYR A 119 4.77 28.35 -12.25
CA TYR A 119 3.60 28.93 -12.91
C TYR A 119 4.02 30.04 -13.88
N THR A 120 3.36 30.07 -15.04
CA THR A 120 3.49 31.18 -16.01
C THR A 120 2.40 32.22 -15.81
N LYS A 121 2.68 33.46 -16.23
CA LYS A 121 1.70 34.55 -16.18
C LYS A 121 0.38 34.21 -16.89
N PHE A 122 0.46 33.50 -18.01
CA PHE A 122 -0.73 33.09 -18.77
C PHE A 122 -1.73 32.29 -17.91
N ILE A 123 -1.24 31.39 -17.05
CA ILE A 123 -2.10 30.62 -16.13
C ILE A 123 -2.62 31.49 -14.98
N LEU A 124 -1.77 32.35 -14.41
CA LEU A 124 -2.12 33.20 -13.27
C LEU A 124 -3.19 34.24 -13.61
N ASP A 125 -3.16 34.79 -14.84
CA ASP A 125 -4.13 35.80 -15.30
C ASP A 125 -5.56 35.24 -15.46
N GLY A 126 -5.73 33.92 -15.43
CA GLY A 126 -7.03 33.25 -15.54
C GLY A 126 -7.74 33.02 -14.20
N ALA A 127 -7.21 33.53 -13.08
CA ALA A 127 -7.81 33.31 -11.76
C ALA A 127 -9.20 33.98 -11.65
N LEU A 128 -10.19 33.22 -11.18
CA LEU A 128 -11.54 33.71 -10.92
C LEU A 128 -11.59 34.47 -9.59
N ASP A 129 -12.22 35.64 -9.57
CA ASP A 129 -12.53 36.36 -8.34
C ASP A 129 -13.62 35.61 -7.54
N VAL A 130 -13.25 35.16 -6.34
CA VAL A 130 -14.09 34.43 -5.39
C VAL A 130 -14.23 35.14 -4.05
N GLU A 131 -13.81 36.41 -3.94
CA GLU A 131 -13.79 37.14 -2.66
C GLU A 131 -15.18 37.18 -2.01
N LYS A 132 -16.21 37.51 -2.80
CA LYS A 132 -17.60 37.59 -2.30
C LYS A 132 -18.11 36.26 -1.75
N ALA A 133 -17.74 35.14 -2.37
CA ALA A 133 -18.15 33.81 -1.94
C ALA A 133 -17.47 33.41 -0.62
N ASN A 134 -16.21 33.82 -0.43
CA ASN A 134 -15.41 33.48 0.75
C ASN A 134 -15.59 34.44 1.94
N ALA A 135 -16.08 35.65 1.70
CA ALA A 135 -16.10 36.74 2.69
C ALA A 135 -16.67 36.34 4.07
N ARG A 136 -17.77 35.59 4.08
CA ARG A 136 -18.45 35.22 5.33
C ARG A 136 -17.60 34.29 6.19
N TRP A 137 -17.19 33.15 5.64
CA TRP A 137 -16.49 32.13 6.43
C TRP A 137 -15.09 32.61 6.82
N VAL A 138 -14.42 33.39 5.97
CA VAL A 138 -13.12 34.01 6.28
C VAL A 138 -13.25 34.93 7.49
N LYS A 139 -14.25 35.83 7.49
CA LYS A 139 -14.49 36.72 8.64
C LYS A 139 -14.78 35.93 9.92
N GLU A 140 -15.70 34.97 9.86
CA GLU A 140 -16.06 34.14 11.01
C GLU A 140 -14.85 33.36 11.56
N PHE A 141 -13.98 32.84 10.68
CA PHE A 141 -12.77 32.13 11.06
C PHE A 141 -11.74 33.07 11.69
N MET A 142 -11.43 34.21 11.04
CA MET A 142 -10.44 35.17 11.55
C MET A 142 -10.85 35.74 12.90
N ASP A 143 -12.13 36.11 13.09
CA ASP A 143 -12.64 36.63 14.37
C ASP A 143 -12.50 35.58 15.48
N ARG A 144 -12.77 34.30 15.17
CA ARG A 144 -12.69 33.19 16.13
C ARG A 144 -11.26 32.89 16.56
N GLU A 145 -10.32 32.91 15.62
CA GLU A 145 -8.90 32.60 15.86
C GLU A 145 -8.08 33.85 16.27
N GLY A 146 -8.68 35.04 16.25
CA GLY A 146 -8.01 36.30 16.58
C GLY A 146 -7.01 36.78 15.52
N LEU A 147 -7.23 36.41 14.25
CA LEU A 147 -6.35 36.74 13.13
C LEU A 147 -6.67 38.11 12.54
N THR A 148 -5.64 38.72 11.96
CA THR A 148 -5.67 40.03 11.30
C THR A 148 -5.41 39.90 9.80
N ALA A 149 -5.60 41.00 9.06
CA ALA A 149 -5.27 41.02 7.63
C ALA A 149 -3.77 40.76 7.36
N ASP A 150 -2.89 41.08 8.30
CA ASP A 150 -1.45 40.84 8.19
C ASP A 150 -1.12 39.35 8.18
N ASP A 151 -1.94 38.52 8.86
CA ASP A 151 -1.79 37.05 8.85
C ASP A 151 -2.17 36.42 7.50
N LEU A 152 -2.87 37.16 6.63
CA LEU A 152 -3.19 36.75 5.25
C LEU A 152 -2.15 37.22 4.23
N ALA A 153 -1.28 38.17 4.61
CA ALA A 153 -0.21 38.61 3.74
C ALA A 153 0.77 37.45 3.56
N ARG A 154 1.04 37.08 2.30
CA ARG A 154 1.99 36.01 1.97
C ARG A 154 3.31 36.27 2.70
N GLY A 155 3.70 35.37 3.60
CA GLY A 155 5.08 35.24 4.05
C GLY A 155 5.97 35.11 2.81
N GLY A 156 7.04 35.92 2.78
CA GLY A 156 8.02 35.94 1.70
C GLY A 156 8.69 34.59 1.44
#